data_AF-A0AAD1V4N9-F1
#
_entry.id   AF-A0AAD1V4N9-F1
#
_cell.length_a   1.000
_cell.length_b   1.000
_cell.length_c   1.000
_cell.angle_alpha   90.00
_cell.angle_beta   90.00
_cell.angle_gamma   90.00
#
_symmetry.space_group_name_H-M   'P 1'
#
loop_
_entity.id
_entity.type
_entity.pdbx_description
1 polymer ?
#
loop_
_entity_poly.entity_id
_entity_poly.type
_entity_poly.pdbx_seq_one_letter_code
_entity_poly.pdbx_strand_id
1 'polypeptide(L)'
;MSNEKLLAEYKAQQSNERGFRFLKDPLFFTASVFVKKPERVEAIAMIMGLCLLVYNLAQRKLRKQLETAQEGVRNQVKKITNKPTMRWIFQMFQAVHLVRINGEKQVSNLTQERQEILQHLGKDCCQYYLMIPGG
;
A
#
# COMPACT_ATOMS: atom_id res chain seq x y z
N MET A 1 17.66 29.87 -14.34
CA MET A 1 16.66 28.77 -14.34
C MET A 1 15.27 29.40 -14.27
N SER A 2 14.31 28.96 -15.10
CA SER A 2 12.94 29.50 -15.11
C SER A 2 12.18 29.15 -13.82
N ASN A 3 11.37 30.09 -13.31
CA ASN A 3 10.53 29.92 -12.11
C ASN A 3 9.63 28.68 -12.17
N GLU A 4 9.23 28.26 -13.37
CA GLU A 4 8.42 27.06 -13.58
C GLU A 4 9.17 25.77 -13.25
N LYS A 5 10.48 25.70 -13.57
CA LYS A 5 11.33 24.56 -13.20
C LYS A 5 11.54 24.49 -11.69
N LEU A 6 11.70 25.64 -11.03
CA LEU A 6 11.85 25.70 -9.58
C LEU A 6 10.58 25.25 -8.85
N LEU A 7 9.40 25.65 -9.34
CA LEU A 7 8.11 25.18 -8.82
C LEU A 7 7.86 23.69 -9.05
N ALA A 8 8.28 23.16 -10.20
CA ALA A 8 8.18 21.73 -10.51
C ALA A 8 9.07 20.89 -9.57
N GLU A 9 10.33 21.28 -9.39
CA GLU A 9 11.26 20.61 -8.47
C GLU A 9 10.77 20.66 -7.01
N TYR A 10 10.28 21.83 -6.56
CA TYR A 10 9.75 22.00 -5.20
C TYR A 10 8.50 21.13 -4.95
N LYS A 11 7.60 21.02 -5.93
CA LYS A 11 6.43 20.11 -5.83
C LYS A 11 6.82 18.64 -5.85
N ALA A 12 7.88 18.27 -6.57
CA ALA A 12 8.41 16.90 -6.56
C ALA A 12 8.99 16.54 -5.18
N GLN A 13 9.63 17.51 -4.50
CA GLN A 13 10.20 17.33 -3.17
C GLN A 13 9.13 17.03 -2.08
N GLN A 14 7.93 17.62 -2.20
CA GLN A 14 6.79 17.34 -1.31
C GLN A 14 6.34 15.87 -1.35
N SER A 15 6.54 15.18 -2.48
CA SER A 15 6.28 13.74 -2.61
C SER A 15 7.22 12.92 -1.72
N ASN A 16 8.49 13.31 -1.67
CA ASN A 16 9.52 12.64 -0.88
C ASN A 16 9.26 12.81 0.63
N GLU A 17 8.92 14.03 1.08
CA GLU A 17 8.61 14.32 2.48
C GLU A 17 7.39 13.54 3.02
N ARG A 18 6.36 13.36 2.19
CA ARG A 18 5.22 12.49 2.53
C ARG A 18 5.65 11.02 2.68
N GLY A 19 6.58 10.56 1.85
CA GLY A 19 7.18 9.23 1.97
C GLY A 19 7.94 9.04 3.29
N PHE A 20 8.69 10.05 3.74
CA PHE A 20 9.39 9.99 5.03
C PHE A 20 8.44 10.09 6.24
N ARG A 21 7.34 10.84 6.15
CA ARG A 21 6.29 10.83 7.21
C ARG A 21 5.66 9.44 7.33
N PHE A 22 5.51 8.72 6.23
CA PHE A 22 5.05 7.33 6.23
C PHE A 22 6.03 6.38 6.92
N LEU A 23 7.36 6.57 6.74
CA LEU A 23 8.39 5.78 7.43
C LEU A 23 8.43 5.99 8.95
N LYS A 24 7.93 7.13 9.43
CA LYS A 24 7.82 7.45 10.86
C LYS A 24 6.49 6.97 11.48
N ASP A 25 5.63 6.29 10.72
CA ASP A 25 4.34 5.85 11.20
C ASP A 25 4.47 4.67 12.18
N PRO A 26 3.74 4.66 13.32
CA PRO A 26 3.84 3.60 14.33
C PRO A 26 3.57 2.19 13.79
N LEU A 27 2.85 2.06 12.67
CA LEU A 27 2.62 0.79 11.98
C LEU A 27 3.91 0.12 11.45
N PHE A 28 5.01 0.87 11.28
CA PHE A 28 6.31 0.34 10.86
C PHE A 28 7.22 -0.05 12.03
N PHE A 29 6.72 0.01 13.28
CA PHE A 29 7.44 -0.43 14.48
C PHE A 29 8.83 0.21 14.69
N THR A 30 9.17 1.28 13.97
CA THR A 30 10.50 1.93 14.02
C THR A 30 10.83 2.47 15.40
N ALA A 31 9.82 2.89 16.17
CA ALA A 31 9.98 3.30 17.57
C ALA A 31 10.28 2.11 18.53
N SER A 32 9.91 0.88 18.16
CA SER A 32 10.11 -0.33 19.00
C SER A 32 11.43 -1.04 18.72
N VAL A 33 12.06 -0.79 17.56
CA VAL A 33 13.40 -1.31 17.29
C VAL A 33 14.37 -0.43 18.07
N PHE A 34 14.80 -0.88 19.24
CA PHE A 34 15.88 -0.23 20.00
C PHE A 34 17.17 -0.26 19.16
N VAL A 35 17.36 0.75 18.32
CA VAL A 35 18.52 0.88 17.45
C VAL A 35 19.65 1.57 18.22
N LYS A 36 20.23 0.87 19.19
CA LYS A 36 21.34 1.39 20.00
C LYS A 36 22.68 1.46 19.24
N LYS A 37 22.78 0.81 18.08
CA LYS A 37 24.01 0.67 17.28
C LYS A 37 23.83 1.31 15.89
N PRO A 38 24.78 2.11 15.39
CA PRO A 38 24.65 2.84 14.13
C PRO A 38 24.45 1.92 12.91
N GLU A 39 25.05 0.74 12.89
CA GLU A 39 24.93 -0.23 11.79
C GLU A 39 23.50 -0.74 11.64
N ARG A 40 22.77 -0.86 12.75
CA ARG A 40 21.34 -1.25 12.72
C ARG A 40 20.48 -0.11 12.18
N VAL A 41 20.86 1.16 12.37
CA VAL A 41 20.13 2.31 11.84
C VAL A 41 20.23 2.30 10.32
N GLU A 42 21.43 2.07 9.78
CA GLU A 42 21.69 1.99 8.34
C GLU A 42 20.91 0.85 7.69
N ALA A 43 20.94 -0.35 8.29
CA ALA A 43 20.18 -1.49 7.79
C ALA A 43 18.66 -1.22 7.76
N ILE A 44 18.12 -0.63 8.84
CA ILE A 44 16.70 -0.28 8.90
C ILE A 44 16.36 0.82 7.88
N ALA A 45 17.23 1.83 7.69
CA ALA A 45 17.06 2.86 6.68
C ALA A 45 17.00 2.27 5.25
N MET A 46 17.86 1.30 4.95
CA MET A 46 17.84 0.58 3.67
C MET A 46 16.53 -0.19 3.47
N ILE A 47 16.10 -0.96 4.47
CA ILE A 47 14.83 -1.72 4.41
C ILE A 47 13.64 -0.76 4.25
N MET A 48 13.61 0.33 5.01
CA MET A 48 12.59 1.36 4.92
C MET A 48 12.54 2.00 3.52
N GLY A 49 13.70 2.30 2.92
CA GLY A 49 13.79 2.81 1.56
C GLY A 49 13.23 1.82 0.53
N LEU A 50 13.56 0.53 0.66
CA LEU A 50 13.03 -0.52 -0.19
C LEU A 50 11.52 -0.68 -0.04
N CYS A 51 11.01 -0.68 1.20
CA CYS A 51 9.57 -0.68 1.45
C CYS A 51 8.93 0.52 0.75
N LEU A 52 9.43 1.73 0.96
CA LEU A 52 8.86 2.94 0.34
C LEU A 52 8.83 2.83 -1.19
N LEU A 53 9.86 2.25 -1.82
CA LEU A 53 9.87 1.99 -3.26
C LEU A 53 8.73 1.05 -3.67
N VAL A 54 8.60 -0.10 -2.99
CA VAL A 54 7.53 -1.08 -3.26
C VAL A 54 6.15 -0.44 -3.07
N TYR A 55 5.95 0.33 -2.01
CA TYR A 55 4.70 1.06 -1.74
C TYR A 55 4.35 2.05 -2.84
N ASN A 56 5.33 2.82 -3.34
CA ASN A 56 5.11 3.77 -4.43
C ASN A 56 4.76 3.06 -5.74
N LEU A 57 5.43 1.96 -6.05
CA LEU A 57 5.14 1.15 -7.24
C LEU A 57 3.73 0.54 -7.17
N ALA A 58 3.37 -0.07 -6.04
CA ALA A 58 2.04 -0.63 -5.82
C ALA A 58 0.94 0.43 -5.91
N GLN A 59 1.14 1.59 -5.27
CA GLN A 59 0.21 2.71 -5.34
C GLN A 59 0.03 3.23 -6.77
N ARG A 60 1.13 3.38 -7.52
CA ARG A 60 1.10 3.82 -8.92
C ARG A 60 0.35 2.81 -9.79
N LYS A 61 0.63 1.51 -9.62
CA LYS A 61 -0.05 0.43 -10.35
C LYS A 61 -1.56 0.46 -10.08
N LEU A 62 -1.97 0.48 -8.82
CA LEU A 62 -3.38 0.48 -8.43
C LEU A 62 -4.13 1.70 -8.96
N ARG A 63 -3.56 2.91 -8.81
CA ARG A 63 -4.19 4.13 -9.30
C ARG A 63 -4.38 4.13 -10.82
N LYS A 64 -3.39 3.62 -11.57
CA LYS A 64 -3.49 3.50 -13.02
C LYS A 64 -4.60 2.52 -13.43
N GLN A 65 -4.75 1.42 -12.72
CA GLN A 65 -5.80 0.43 -12.98
C GLN A 65 -7.20 1.01 -12.67
N LEU A 66 -7.36 1.67 -11.51
CA LEU A 66 -8.61 2.35 -11.15
C LEU A 66 -9.00 3.44 -12.15
N GLU A 67 -8.02 4.24 -12.62
CA GLU A 67 -8.24 5.26 -13.63
C GLU A 67 -8.69 4.66 -14.98
N THR A 68 -8.07 3.55 -15.39
CA THR A 68 -8.42 2.84 -16.64
C THR A 68 -9.82 2.23 -16.57
N ALA A 69 -10.19 1.68 -15.41
CA ALA A 69 -11.51 1.08 -15.18
C ALA A 69 -12.60 2.13 -14.88
N GLN A 70 -12.24 3.41 -14.67
CA GLN A 70 -13.13 4.46 -14.16
C GLN A 70 -13.79 4.11 -12.80
N GLU A 71 -13.09 3.31 -12.01
CA GLU A 71 -13.56 2.83 -10.71
C GLU A 71 -12.83 3.54 -9.56
N GLY A 72 -13.34 3.37 -8.34
CA GLY A 72 -12.76 3.99 -7.16
C GLY A 72 -13.04 3.20 -5.89
N VAL A 73 -12.15 3.38 -4.93
CA VAL A 73 -12.20 2.71 -3.62
C VAL A 73 -12.70 3.70 -2.58
N ARG A 74 -13.41 3.25 -1.55
CA ARG A 74 -13.81 4.14 -0.44
C ARG A 74 -12.57 4.58 0.33
N ASN A 75 -12.49 5.86 0.66
CA ASN A 75 -11.48 6.40 1.56
C ASN A 75 -11.90 6.27 3.03
N GLN A 76 -11.07 6.78 3.96
CA GLN A 76 -11.33 6.77 5.41
C GLN A 76 -12.67 7.40 5.82
N VAL A 77 -13.17 8.36 5.03
CA VAL A 77 -14.46 9.04 5.26
C VAL A 77 -15.57 8.47 4.36
N LYS A 78 -15.40 7.25 3.85
CA LYS A 78 -16.33 6.51 2.98
C LYS A 78 -16.65 7.15 1.62
N LYS A 79 -15.91 8.18 1.20
CA LYS A 79 -16.04 8.79 -0.14
C LYS A 79 -15.24 7.98 -1.15
N ILE A 80 -15.79 7.81 -2.35
CA ILE A 80 -15.11 7.12 -3.46
C ILE A 80 -13.93 7.97 -3.96
N THR A 81 -12.78 7.32 -4.16
CA THR A 81 -11.59 7.93 -4.75
C THR A 81 -10.84 6.96 -5.66
N ASN A 82 -10.40 7.46 -6.80
CA ASN A 82 -9.49 6.77 -7.72
C ASN A 82 -8.00 7.02 -7.37
N LYS A 83 -7.73 7.79 -6.31
CA LYS A 83 -6.37 8.11 -5.84
C LYS A 83 -6.10 7.57 -4.43
N PRO A 84 -6.40 6.29 -4.11
CA PRO A 84 -6.13 5.75 -2.77
C PRO A 84 -4.62 5.74 -2.48
N THR A 85 -4.26 5.72 -1.20
CA THR A 85 -2.88 5.44 -0.77
C THR A 85 -2.72 3.95 -0.48
N MET A 86 -1.55 3.38 -0.78
CA MET A 86 -1.35 1.94 -0.52
C MET A 86 -1.39 1.62 0.99
N ARG A 87 -1.05 2.61 1.83
CA ARG A 87 -1.28 2.54 3.27
C ARG A 87 -2.75 2.26 3.62
N TRP A 88 -3.67 3.05 3.06
CA TRP A 88 -5.09 2.88 3.32
C TRP A 88 -5.59 1.52 2.84
N ILE A 89 -5.15 1.09 1.66
CA ILE A 89 -5.45 -0.24 1.14
C ILE A 89 -5.01 -1.32 2.12
N PHE A 90 -3.78 -1.29 2.64
CA PHE A 90 -3.37 -2.29 3.63
C PHE A 90 -4.18 -2.24 4.93
N GLN A 91 -4.59 -1.06 5.40
CA GLN A 91 -5.49 -0.95 6.55
C GLN A 91 -6.83 -1.65 6.30
N MET A 92 -7.40 -1.55 5.09
CA MET A 92 -8.63 -2.27 4.73
C MET A 92 -8.45 -3.80 4.80
N PHE A 93 -7.23 -4.31 4.61
CA PHE A 93 -6.91 -5.74 4.62
C PHE A 93 -6.42 -6.26 5.98
N GLN A 94 -6.19 -5.42 6.99
CA GLN A 94 -5.71 -5.85 8.31
C GLN A 94 -6.65 -6.85 9.01
N ALA A 95 -7.94 -6.83 8.66
CA ALA A 95 -8.94 -7.73 9.23
C ALA A 95 -9.20 -8.98 8.36
N VAL A 96 -8.38 -9.22 7.32
CA VAL A 96 -8.44 -10.42 6.49
C VAL A 96 -7.58 -11.49 7.15
N HIS A 97 -8.16 -12.68 7.38
CA HIS A 97 -7.50 -13.76 8.11
C HIS A 97 -7.54 -15.05 7.31
N LEU A 98 -6.41 -15.77 7.25
CA LEU A 98 -6.38 -17.13 6.74
C LEU A 98 -6.77 -18.09 7.87
N VAL A 99 -7.90 -18.77 7.73
CA VAL A 99 -8.41 -19.75 8.69
C VAL A 99 -8.36 -21.15 8.10
N ARG A 100 -8.29 -22.16 8.96
CA ARG A 100 -8.40 -23.57 8.57
C ARG A 100 -9.65 -24.16 9.19
N ILE A 101 -10.60 -24.57 8.35
CA ILE A 101 -11.85 -25.21 8.77
C ILE A 101 -11.87 -26.60 8.12
N ASN A 102 -12.03 -27.65 8.93
CA ASN A 102 -12.07 -29.04 8.46
C ASN A 102 -10.86 -29.46 7.60
N GLY A 103 -9.67 -28.90 7.88
CA GLY A 103 -8.44 -29.18 7.12
C GLY A 103 -8.22 -28.29 5.90
N GLU A 104 -9.26 -27.61 5.40
CA GLU A 104 -9.17 -26.71 4.25
C GLU A 104 -8.85 -25.27 4.67
N LYS A 105 -7.99 -24.62 3.87
CA LYS A 105 -7.63 -23.21 4.07
C LYS A 105 -8.69 -22.32 3.43
N GLN A 106 -9.20 -21.35 4.18
CA GLN A 106 -10.16 -20.37 3.71
C GLN A 106 -9.74 -18.96 4.13
N VAL A 107 -10.02 -17.96 3.30
CA VAL A 107 -9.77 -16.55 3.63
C VAL A 107 -11.06 -15.95 4.19
N SER A 108 -11.03 -15.57 5.47
CA SER A 108 -12.12 -14.92 6.16
C SER A 108 -12.10 -13.41 5.94
N ASN A 109 -13.29 -12.80 6.00
CA ASN A 109 -13.52 -11.36 5.90
C ASN A 109 -13.12 -10.76 4.53
N LEU A 110 -13.15 -11.54 3.45
CA LEU A 110 -12.90 -11.05 2.11
C LEU A 110 -14.18 -10.46 1.48
N THR A 111 -14.56 -9.26 1.92
CA THR A 111 -15.75 -8.54 1.44
C THR A 111 -15.66 -8.21 -0.06
N GLN A 112 -16.79 -7.92 -0.70
CA GLN A 112 -16.87 -7.51 -2.11
C GLN A 112 -15.87 -6.40 -2.46
N GLU A 113 -15.83 -5.33 -1.65
CA GLU A 113 -14.90 -4.21 -1.85
C GLU A 113 -13.43 -4.64 -1.81
N ARG A 114 -13.07 -5.62 -0.96
CA ARG A 114 -11.71 -6.15 -0.89
C ARG A 114 -11.39 -7.01 -2.11
N GLN A 115 -12.37 -7.76 -2.62
CA GLN A 115 -12.21 -8.55 -3.85
C GLN A 115 -12.00 -7.65 -5.07
N GLU A 116 -12.78 -6.57 -5.20
CA GLU A 116 -12.62 -5.55 -6.27
C GLU A 116 -11.21 -4.93 -6.24
N ILE A 117 -10.72 -4.54 -5.05
CA ILE A 117 -9.36 -4.04 -4.89
C ILE A 117 -8.31 -5.07 -5.36
N LEU A 118 -8.49 -6.36 -5.03
CA LEU A 118 -7.58 -7.41 -5.45
C LEU A 118 -7.55 -7.57 -6.97
N GLN A 119 -8.70 -7.47 -7.63
CA GLN A 119 -8.78 -7.55 -9.10
C GLN A 119 -7.94 -6.46 -9.77
N HIS A 120 -7.94 -5.24 -9.22
CA HIS A 120 -7.08 -4.15 -9.72
C HIS A 120 -5.59 -4.32 -9.39
N LEU A 121 -5.24 -5.02 -8.30
CA LEU A 121 -3.85 -5.28 -7.95
C LEU A 121 -3.22 -6.36 -8.86
N GLY A 122 -4.04 -7.28 -9.36
CA GLY A 122 -3.71 -8.25 -10.39
C GLY A 122 -3.89 -9.71 -9.95
N LYS A 123 -3.73 -10.63 -10.92
CA LYS A 123 -4.02 -12.06 -10.76
C LYS A 123 -3.23 -12.73 -9.63
N ASP A 124 -1.95 -12.39 -9.49
CA ASP A 124 -1.09 -12.97 -8.44
C ASP A 124 -1.60 -12.61 -7.04
N CYS A 125 -2.12 -11.39 -6.87
CA CYS A 125 -2.75 -10.97 -5.61
C CYS A 125 -4.03 -11.76 -5.37
N CYS A 126 -4.90 -11.93 -6.36
CA CYS A 126 -6.10 -12.76 -6.22
C CYS A 126 -5.76 -14.19 -5.77
N GLN A 127 -4.79 -14.83 -6.44
CA GLN A 127 -4.35 -16.19 -6.11
C GLN A 127 -3.82 -16.30 -4.67
N TYR A 128 -3.06 -15.29 -4.22
CA TYR A 128 -2.55 -15.25 -2.84
C TYR A 128 -3.68 -15.25 -1.79
N TYR A 129 -4.80 -14.60 -2.09
CA TYR A 129 -5.99 -14.60 -1.23
C TYR A 129 -6.97 -15.75 -1.52
N LEU A 130 -6.51 -16.81 -2.19
CA LEU A 130 -7.31 -17.98 -2.58
C LEU A 130 -8.56 -17.60 -3.40
N MET A 131 -8.53 -16.44 -4.06
CA MET A 131 -9.57 -15.98 -4.96
C MET A 131 -9.31 -16.63 -6.32
N ILE A 132 -9.94 -17.78 -6.53
CA ILE A 132 -9.93 -18.46 -7.83
C ILE A 132 -10.71 -17.55 -8.80
N PRO A 133 -10.10 -17.03 -9.86
CA PRO A 133 -10.87 -16.39 -10.91
C PRO A 133 -11.77 -17.48 -11.50
N GLY A 134 -13.09 -17.27 -11.46
CA GLY A 134 -14.02 -18.13 -12.18
C GLY A 134 -13.59 -18.23 -13.64
N GLY A 135 -13.65 -19.44 -14.19
CA GLY A 135 -13.49 -19.70 -15.61
C GLY A 135 -14.63 -19.14 -16.45
#